data_AF-E1IBQ2-F1
#
_entry.id   AF-E1IBQ2-F1
#
_cell.length_a   1.000
_cell.length_b   1.000
_cell.length_c   1.000
_cell.angle_alpha   90.00
_cell.angle_beta   90.00
_cell.angle_gamma   90.00
#
_symmetry.space_group_name_H-M   'P 1'
#
loop_
_entity.id
_entity.type
_entity.pdbx_description
1 polymer ?
#
loop_
_entity_poly.entity_id
_entity_poly.type
_entity_poly.pdbx_seq_one_letter_code
_entity_poly.pdbx_strand_id
1 'polypeptide(L)'
;MPTREAWHDHLEQQLPPTSAFVARNRRITSFYARWYLQEPWLFKWSGMAAFASDQVGLALAIAEVLRAPRDLLVANAAPSTQRGLLDVGRDLYSQLFTLALFIPVTLHSSLSRQLLLNDLDLLKQGNDAIFADIGWAHAAYAQGGLREIEANVRDGERESLLVGFQMIDEGVQRLTADPNDQEAPKLISQGNVALLRHEQMNTLPTYFDRMSDFGRSIASVGAWMNFEGNPITSPWFGSHAGPFSLFTGNKSVTRPADRWEWIERDVLPKWAAVDRAYCEGSPMHQRLVAMANESPTLITQAATMLGPLFRSLSLQRG
;
A
#
# COMPACT_ATOMS: atom_id res chain seq x y z
N MET A 1 -2.37 30.05 -11.16
CA MET A 1 -1.80 28.79 -10.64
C MET A 1 -2.44 28.55 -9.29
N PRO A 2 -3.12 27.41 -9.07
CA PRO A 2 -3.65 27.06 -7.76
C PRO A 2 -2.52 26.99 -6.72
N THR A 3 -2.81 27.37 -5.48
CA THR A 3 -1.84 27.20 -4.38
C THR A 3 -1.76 25.73 -3.96
N ARG A 4 -0.69 25.37 -3.25
CA ARG A 4 -0.55 24.05 -2.63
C ARG A 4 -1.78 23.69 -1.79
N GLU A 5 -2.24 24.61 -0.96
CA GLU A 5 -3.43 24.43 -0.12
C GLU A 5 -4.67 24.16 -0.98
N ALA A 6 -4.84 24.86 -2.11
CA ALA A 6 -5.95 24.60 -3.02
C ALA A 6 -5.88 23.19 -3.65
N TRP A 7 -4.68 22.70 -4.00
CA TRP A 7 -4.48 21.33 -4.48
C TRP A 7 -4.81 20.29 -3.41
N HIS A 8 -4.35 20.50 -2.17
CA HIS A 8 -4.68 19.65 -1.04
C HIS A 8 -6.19 19.63 -0.77
N ASP A 9 -6.81 20.80 -0.67
CA ASP A 9 -8.25 20.93 -0.40
C ASP A 9 -9.07 20.23 -1.49
N HIS A 10 -8.67 20.36 -2.75
CA HIS A 10 -9.33 19.68 -3.86
C HIS A 10 -9.27 18.15 -3.75
N LEU A 11 -8.13 17.60 -3.32
CA LEU A 11 -7.99 16.16 -3.09
C LEU A 11 -8.74 15.72 -1.82
N GLU A 12 -8.62 16.47 -0.73
CA GLU A 12 -9.24 16.17 0.57
C GLU A 12 -10.76 16.16 0.50
N GLN A 13 -11.38 17.07 -0.28
CA GLN A 13 -12.83 17.10 -0.51
C GLN A 13 -13.37 15.82 -1.16
N GLN A 14 -12.51 15.07 -1.85
CA GLN A 14 -12.87 13.80 -2.48
C GLN A 14 -12.61 12.60 -1.56
N LEU A 15 -11.99 12.79 -0.40
CA LEU A 15 -11.71 11.73 0.56
C LEU A 15 -12.86 11.59 1.57
N PRO A 16 -13.23 10.35 1.93
CA PRO A 16 -14.01 10.09 3.14
C PRO A 16 -13.34 10.69 4.38
N PRO A 17 -14.11 11.00 5.45
CA PRO A 17 -13.56 11.58 6.67
C PRO A 17 -12.47 10.68 7.27
N THR A 18 -11.55 11.27 8.02
CA THR A 18 -10.41 10.56 8.62
C THR A 18 -10.81 9.40 9.53
N SER A 19 -12.01 9.44 10.11
CA SER A 19 -12.62 8.36 10.91
C SER A 19 -13.08 7.14 10.10
N ALA A 20 -13.31 7.28 8.79
CA ALA A 20 -13.75 6.20 7.92
C ALA A 20 -12.55 5.45 7.32
N PHE A 21 -11.86 4.64 8.13
CA PHE A 21 -10.50 4.14 7.83
C PHE A 21 -10.39 3.36 6.52
N VAL A 22 -11.17 2.29 6.37
CA VAL A 22 -11.12 1.45 5.16
C VAL A 22 -11.60 2.20 3.93
N ALA A 23 -12.70 2.97 4.06
CA ALA A 23 -13.24 3.75 2.94
C ALA A 23 -12.25 4.82 2.46
N ARG A 24 -11.62 5.55 3.39
CA ARG A 24 -10.63 6.58 3.07
C ARG A 24 -9.39 5.99 2.42
N ASN A 25 -8.84 4.91 2.98
CA ASN A 25 -7.69 4.22 2.37
C ASN A 25 -8.02 3.77 0.95
N ARG A 26 -9.19 3.15 0.75
CA ARG A 26 -9.64 2.71 -0.58
C ARG A 26 -9.73 3.86 -1.58
N ARG A 27 -10.23 5.03 -1.17
CA ARG A 27 -10.27 6.22 -2.02
C ARG A 27 -8.86 6.71 -2.36
N ILE A 28 -7.93 6.74 -1.40
CA ILE A 28 -6.51 7.06 -1.64
C ILE A 28 -5.89 6.08 -2.64
N THR A 29 -6.08 4.77 -2.42
CA THR A 29 -5.63 3.72 -3.35
C THR A 29 -6.18 3.94 -4.76
N SER A 30 -7.43 4.38 -4.88
CA SER A 30 -8.05 4.68 -6.18
C SER A 30 -7.40 5.86 -6.90
N PHE A 31 -6.96 6.90 -6.18
CA PHE A 31 -6.23 8.02 -6.79
C PHE A 31 -4.90 7.57 -7.38
N TYR A 32 -4.12 6.82 -6.61
CA TYR A 32 -2.87 6.24 -7.07
C TYR A 32 -3.05 5.37 -8.31
N ALA A 33 -4.05 4.48 -8.30
CA ALA A 33 -4.33 3.62 -9.44
C ALA A 33 -4.78 4.42 -10.67
N ARG A 34 -5.63 5.45 -10.50
CA ARG A 34 -6.08 6.30 -11.61
C ARG A 34 -4.94 7.09 -12.23
N TRP A 35 -4.05 7.68 -11.44
CA TRP A 35 -2.88 8.38 -11.98
C TRP A 35 -1.99 7.46 -12.80
N TYR A 36 -1.71 6.26 -12.29
CA TYR A 36 -0.94 5.28 -13.08
C TYR A 36 -1.66 4.90 -14.37
N LEU A 37 -2.97 4.60 -14.32
CA LEU A 37 -3.74 4.19 -15.50
C LEU A 37 -3.86 5.30 -16.56
N GLN A 38 -3.77 6.58 -16.17
CA GLN A 38 -3.78 7.70 -17.11
C GLN A 38 -2.51 7.73 -17.96
N GLU A 39 -1.34 7.65 -17.32
CA GLU A 39 -0.04 7.66 -18.02
C GLU A 39 0.93 6.64 -17.37
N PRO A 40 0.82 5.33 -17.69
CA PRO A 40 1.60 4.27 -17.04
C PRO A 40 3.12 4.41 -17.23
N TRP A 41 3.53 4.98 -18.36
CA TRP A 41 4.93 5.25 -18.65
C TRP A 41 5.51 6.38 -17.78
N LEU A 42 4.65 7.24 -17.23
CA LEU A 42 5.02 8.46 -16.50
C LEU A 42 4.89 8.27 -14.98
N PHE A 43 3.71 7.88 -14.49
CA PHE A 43 3.36 7.91 -13.06
C PHE A 43 3.68 6.59 -12.33
N LYS A 44 4.89 6.06 -12.52
CA LYS A 44 5.31 4.75 -12.00
C LYS A 44 5.27 4.65 -10.47
N TRP A 45 5.60 5.73 -9.75
CA TRP A 45 5.48 5.81 -8.30
C TRP A 45 4.03 5.59 -7.87
N SER A 46 3.07 6.23 -8.54
CA SER A 46 1.65 6.09 -8.19
C SER A 46 1.17 4.65 -8.36
N GLY A 47 1.68 3.94 -9.38
CA GLY A 47 1.41 2.51 -9.56
C GLY A 47 1.88 1.68 -8.36
N MET A 48 3.13 1.87 -7.92
CA MET A 48 3.65 1.19 -6.72
C MET A 48 2.87 1.57 -5.46
N ALA A 49 2.56 2.86 -5.28
CA ALA A 49 1.82 3.38 -4.14
C ALA A 49 0.41 2.78 -4.07
N ALA A 50 -0.24 2.51 -5.21
CA ALA A 50 -1.53 1.82 -5.24
C ALA A 50 -1.45 0.42 -4.62
N PHE A 51 -0.45 -0.39 -5.01
CA PHE A 51 -0.29 -1.74 -4.45
C PHE A 51 0.09 -1.72 -2.96
N ALA A 52 0.96 -0.80 -2.54
CA ALA A 52 1.31 -0.64 -1.13
C ALA A 52 0.09 -0.20 -0.30
N SER A 53 -0.70 0.74 -0.82
CA SER A 53 -1.92 1.25 -0.17
C SER A 53 -3.03 0.19 -0.11
N ASP A 54 -3.19 -0.66 -1.13
CA ASP A 54 -4.11 -1.80 -1.11
C ASP A 54 -3.74 -2.80 0.00
N GLN A 55 -2.44 -3.02 0.21
CA GLN A 55 -1.93 -3.85 1.28
C GLN A 55 -2.25 -3.28 2.68
N VAL A 56 -2.09 -1.96 2.87
CA VAL A 56 -2.54 -1.28 4.09
C VAL A 56 -4.05 -1.46 4.29
N GLY A 57 -4.84 -1.40 3.21
CA GLY A 57 -6.28 -1.63 3.24
C GLY A 57 -6.69 -2.99 3.82
N LEU A 58 -5.92 -4.05 3.53
CA LEU A 58 -6.12 -5.36 4.14
C LEU A 58 -5.88 -5.34 5.65
N ALA A 59 -4.79 -4.71 6.10
CA ALA A 59 -4.47 -4.59 7.52
C ALA A 59 -5.57 -3.80 8.27
N LEU A 60 -6.13 -2.76 7.65
CA LEU A 60 -7.24 -1.99 8.21
C LEU A 60 -8.56 -2.77 8.26
N ALA A 61 -8.86 -3.58 7.25
CA ALA A 61 -10.04 -4.46 7.27
C ALA A 61 -9.95 -5.49 8.42
N ILE A 62 -8.75 -6.03 8.67
CA ILE A 62 -8.49 -6.88 9.85
C ILE A 62 -8.71 -6.08 11.14
N ALA A 63 -8.25 -4.82 11.20
CA ALA A 63 -8.46 -3.93 12.34
C ALA A 63 -9.94 -3.71 12.65
N GLU A 64 -10.77 -3.47 11.63
CA GLU A 64 -12.21 -3.27 11.80
C GLU A 64 -12.90 -4.52 12.37
N VAL A 65 -12.55 -5.71 11.87
CA VAL A 65 -13.03 -6.99 12.44
C VAL A 65 -12.59 -7.11 13.91
N LEU A 66 -11.35 -6.74 14.21
CA LEU A 66 -10.83 -6.71 15.58
C LEU A 66 -11.41 -5.58 16.44
N ARG A 67 -12.21 -4.63 15.92
CA ARG A 67 -12.88 -3.57 16.72
C ARG A 67 -14.34 -3.89 17.06
N ALA A 68 -14.97 -4.84 16.37
CA ALA A 68 -16.37 -5.19 16.60
C ALA A 68 -16.64 -5.67 18.05
N PRO A 69 -17.76 -5.26 18.70
CA PRO A 69 -18.12 -5.67 20.06
C PRO A 69 -18.38 -7.19 20.17
N ARG A 70 -18.05 -7.79 21.32
CA ARG A 70 -18.35 -9.20 21.63
C ARG A 70 -19.85 -9.47 21.90
N ASP A 71 -20.69 -8.47 22.18
CA ASP A 71 -22.03 -8.72 22.74
C ASP A 71 -23.16 -8.96 21.71
N LEU A 72 -22.82 -9.25 20.45
CA LEU A 72 -23.75 -9.76 19.43
C LEU A 72 -23.50 -11.26 19.11
N LEU A 73 -22.83 -11.98 20.03
CA LEU A 73 -22.30 -13.35 19.85
C LEU A 73 -23.30 -14.50 20.12
N VAL A 74 -24.60 -14.24 20.33
CA VAL A 74 -25.59 -15.30 20.60
C VAL A 74 -26.84 -15.11 19.73
N ALA A 75 -26.83 -15.62 18.49
CA ALA A 75 -28.04 -16.10 17.81
C ALA A 75 -27.73 -16.68 16.41
N ASN A 76 -27.96 -17.99 16.29
CA ASN A 76 -28.38 -18.75 15.09
C ASN A 76 -27.38 -18.98 13.93
N ALA A 77 -26.94 -20.23 13.80
CA ALA A 77 -26.38 -20.79 12.58
C ALA A 77 -27.15 -22.06 12.14
N ALA A 78 -27.57 -22.09 10.89
CA ALA A 78 -27.94 -23.29 10.14
C ALA A 78 -27.10 -23.32 8.83
N PRO A 79 -26.73 -24.50 8.29
CA PRO A 79 -25.70 -24.58 7.25
C PRO A 79 -26.28 -24.71 5.84
N SER A 80 -25.59 -24.14 4.84
CA SER A 80 -25.74 -24.55 3.44
C SER A 80 -24.41 -24.62 2.68
N THR A 81 -24.04 -25.86 2.33
CA THR A 81 -23.43 -26.42 1.10
C THR A 81 -23.20 -25.48 -0.10
N GLN A 82 -22.27 -25.69 -1.05
CA GLN A 82 -21.07 -26.52 -1.27
C GLN A 82 -20.52 -26.11 -2.67
N ARG A 83 -19.24 -26.40 -2.96
CA ARG A 83 -18.61 -26.57 -4.31
C ARG A 83 -18.24 -25.30 -5.09
N GLY A 84 -16.95 -24.94 -5.00
CA GLY A 84 -16.28 -23.96 -5.88
C GLY A 84 -14.90 -23.48 -5.40
N LEU A 85 -14.56 -23.75 -4.13
CA LEU A 85 -13.49 -23.07 -3.37
C LEU A 85 -12.05 -23.62 -3.49
N LEU A 86 -11.79 -24.68 -4.27
CA LEU A 86 -10.56 -25.45 -4.09
C LEU A 86 -9.30 -24.90 -4.79
N ASP A 87 -9.41 -24.11 -5.86
CA ASP A 87 -8.22 -23.52 -6.52
C ASP A 87 -7.93 -22.07 -6.08
N VAL A 88 -8.97 -21.28 -5.76
CA VAL A 88 -8.84 -19.89 -5.25
C VAL A 88 -8.52 -19.88 -3.74
N GLY A 89 -8.73 -21.00 -3.05
CA GLY A 89 -8.50 -21.13 -1.63
C GLY A 89 -7.03 -21.12 -1.23
N ARG A 90 -6.08 -21.47 -2.11
CA ARG A 90 -4.68 -21.70 -1.73
C ARG A 90 -3.87 -20.41 -1.51
N ASP A 91 -4.14 -19.38 -2.31
CA ASP A 91 -3.49 -18.05 -2.20
C ASP A 91 -4.06 -17.24 -1.04
N LEU A 92 -5.36 -17.37 -0.80
CA LEU A 92 -6.05 -16.83 0.36
C LEU A 92 -5.60 -17.54 1.64
N TYR A 93 -5.43 -18.86 1.59
CA TYR A 93 -4.94 -19.65 2.72
C TYR A 93 -3.51 -19.27 3.05
N SER A 94 -2.54 -19.18 2.13
CA SER A 94 -1.16 -18.84 2.51
C SER A 94 -1.03 -17.43 3.15
N GLN A 95 -1.74 -16.44 2.61
CA GLN A 95 -1.70 -15.05 3.11
C GLN A 95 -2.43 -14.88 4.45
N LEU A 96 -3.65 -15.43 4.57
CA LEU A 96 -4.36 -15.44 5.84
C LEU A 96 -3.74 -16.38 6.84
N PHE A 97 -3.10 -17.49 6.45
CA PHE A 97 -2.43 -18.44 7.35
C PHE A 97 -1.14 -17.85 7.92
N THR A 98 -0.44 -16.99 7.18
CA THR A 98 0.73 -16.28 7.73
C THR A 98 0.30 -15.28 8.80
N LEU A 99 -0.75 -14.50 8.56
CA LEU A 99 -1.31 -13.59 9.57
C LEU A 99 -2.02 -14.36 10.71
N ALA A 100 -2.80 -15.40 10.38
CA ALA A 100 -3.57 -16.22 11.32
C ALA A 100 -2.75 -17.29 12.03
N LEU A 101 -1.45 -17.45 11.79
CA LEU A 101 -0.56 -18.21 12.68
C LEU A 101 0.12 -17.31 13.70
N PHE A 102 0.35 -16.03 13.39
CA PHE A 102 0.98 -15.08 14.32
C PHE A 102 -0.03 -14.30 15.19
N ILE A 103 -1.26 -14.10 14.72
CA ILE A 103 -2.31 -13.38 15.43
C ILE A 103 -2.98 -14.20 16.56
N PRO A 104 -3.28 -15.51 16.43
CA PRO A 104 -4.09 -16.20 17.44
C PRO A 104 -3.35 -16.65 18.70
N VAL A 105 -2.01 -16.73 18.73
CA VAL A 105 -1.30 -17.16 19.94
C VAL A 105 -1.07 -16.01 20.93
N THR A 106 -1.23 -14.74 20.49
CA THR A 106 -0.95 -13.54 21.31
C THR A 106 -2.17 -12.67 21.61
N LEU A 107 -3.31 -12.88 20.95
CA LEU A 107 -4.59 -12.19 21.23
C LEU A 107 -5.31 -12.65 22.51
N HIS A 108 -4.64 -13.35 23.43
CA HIS A 108 -5.24 -13.77 24.70
C HIS A 108 -5.44 -12.62 25.70
N SER A 109 -4.88 -11.42 25.45
CA SER A 109 -5.05 -10.25 26.32
C SER A 109 -5.66 -9.04 25.60
N SER A 110 -6.47 -8.26 26.32
CA SER A 110 -7.02 -6.98 25.88
C SER A 110 -5.93 -5.94 25.56
N LEU A 111 -4.78 -6.02 26.22
CA LEU A 111 -3.63 -5.15 26.01
C LEU A 111 -3.00 -5.34 24.63
N SER A 112 -2.74 -6.59 24.23
CA SER A 112 -2.17 -6.91 22.90
C SER A 112 -3.09 -6.47 21.76
N ARG A 113 -4.42 -6.59 21.96
CA ARG A 113 -5.42 -6.08 21.01
C ARG A 113 -5.36 -4.55 20.90
N GLN A 114 -5.27 -3.82 22.01
CA GLN A 114 -5.17 -2.36 21.98
C GLN A 114 -3.87 -1.88 21.32
N LEU A 115 -2.74 -2.52 21.62
CA LEU A 115 -1.45 -2.20 20.98
C LEU A 115 -1.52 -2.40 19.47
N LEU A 116 -2.03 -3.55 19.02
CA LEU A 116 -2.20 -3.84 17.59
C LEU A 116 -3.12 -2.81 16.90
N LEU A 117 -4.23 -2.43 17.53
CA LEU A 117 -5.14 -1.42 16.97
C LEU A 117 -4.46 -0.05 16.87
N ASN A 118 -3.66 0.35 17.86
CA ASN A 118 -2.88 1.59 17.81
C ASN A 118 -1.82 1.55 16.70
N ASP A 119 -1.14 0.41 16.51
CA ASP A 119 -0.14 0.23 15.46
C ASP A 119 -0.77 0.25 14.06
N LEU A 120 -1.97 -0.33 13.90
CA LEU A 120 -2.74 -0.26 12.65
C LEU A 120 -3.20 1.18 12.35
N ASP A 121 -3.47 1.97 13.38
CA ASP A 121 -3.78 3.40 13.20
C ASP A 121 -2.57 4.19 12.74
N LEU A 122 -1.35 3.80 13.16
CA LEU A 122 -0.11 4.38 12.65
C LEU A 122 0.13 4.04 11.17
N LEU A 123 -0.18 2.80 10.74
CA LEU A 123 -0.12 2.43 9.31
C LEU A 123 -1.06 3.28 8.46
N LYS A 124 -2.30 3.48 8.93
CA LYS A 124 -3.26 4.37 8.27
C LYS A 124 -2.72 5.80 8.19
N GLN A 125 -2.28 6.36 9.32
CA GLN A 125 -1.77 7.73 9.38
C GLN A 125 -0.56 7.90 8.45
N GLY A 126 0.30 6.89 8.36
CA GLY A 126 1.39 6.86 7.38
C GLY A 126 0.90 6.97 5.94
N ASN A 127 -0.08 6.16 5.55
CA ASN A 127 -0.64 6.23 4.19
C ASN A 127 -1.36 7.57 3.91
N ASP A 128 -2.13 8.09 4.87
CA ASP A 128 -2.75 9.43 4.75
C ASP A 128 -1.68 10.53 4.58
N ALA A 129 -0.57 10.42 5.32
CA ALA A 129 0.52 11.39 5.26
C ALA A 129 1.30 11.33 3.94
N ILE A 130 1.55 10.15 3.39
CA ILE A 130 2.15 10.00 2.05
C ILE A 130 1.25 10.63 0.99
N PHE A 131 -0.06 10.39 1.07
CA PHE A 131 -1.02 10.97 0.13
C PHE A 131 -1.06 12.50 0.24
N ALA A 132 -1.05 13.03 1.46
CA ALA A 132 -0.93 14.46 1.67
C ALA A 132 0.40 15.00 1.11
N ASP A 133 1.52 14.35 1.37
CA ASP A 133 2.86 14.81 1.01
C ASP A 133 3.09 14.88 -0.52
N ILE A 134 2.75 13.82 -1.24
CA ILE A 134 3.09 13.66 -2.67
C ILE A 134 1.86 13.79 -3.59
N GLY A 135 0.65 13.56 -3.09
CA GLY A 135 -0.57 13.51 -3.89
C GLY A 135 -0.93 14.85 -4.57
N TRP A 136 -0.74 15.97 -3.86
CA TRP A 136 -0.95 17.30 -4.44
C TRP A 136 -0.02 17.55 -5.64
N ALA A 137 1.24 17.12 -5.53
CA ALA A 137 2.25 17.32 -6.57
C ALA A 137 1.93 16.48 -7.82
N HIS A 138 1.41 15.25 -7.64
CA HIS A 138 0.91 14.45 -8.76
C HIS A 138 -0.25 15.13 -9.48
N ALA A 139 -1.25 15.61 -8.73
CA ALA A 139 -2.38 16.33 -9.31
C ALA A 139 -1.94 17.61 -10.05
N ALA A 140 -1.03 18.37 -9.46
CA ALA A 140 -0.46 19.58 -10.05
C ALA A 140 0.32 19.27 -11.34
N TYR A 141 1.18 18.25 -11.33
CA TYR A 141 1.95 17.84 -12.51
C TYR A 141 1.05 17.36 -13.64
N ALA A 142 0.05 16.53 -13.33
CA ALA A 142 -0.89 16.01 -14.33
C ALA A 142 -1.70 17.11 -15.03
N GLN A 143 -1.97 18.24 -14.35
CA GLN A 143 -2.79 19.33 -14.90
C GLN A 143 -1.98 20.49 -15.50
N GLY A 144 -0.82 20.82 -14.92
CA GLY A 144 -0.04 21.99 -15.34
C GLY A 144 1.48 21.78 -15.42
N GLY A 145 1.93 20.53 -15.30
CA GLY A 145 3.33 20.15 -15.43
C GLY A 145 4.22 20.65 -14.29
N LEU A 146 5.54 20.63 -14.52
CA LEU A 146 6.54 20.95 -13.50
C LEU A 146 6.38 22.34 -12.87
N ARG A 147 5.93 23.33 -13.66
CA ARG A 147 5.78 24.73 -13.20
C ARG A 147 4.81 24.87 -12.02
N GLU A 148 3.75 24.07 -11.99
CA GLU A 148 2.79 24.10 -10.87
C GLU A 148 3.41 23.57 -9.58
N ILE A 149 4.35 22.61 -9.68
CA ILE A 149 5.09 22.11 -8.51
C ILE A 149 6.11 23.15 -8.05
N GLU A 150 6.90 23.71 -8.97
CA GLU A 150 7.93 24.72 -8.66
C GLU A 150 7.36 25.95 -7.96
N ALA A 151 6.16 26.37 -8.33
CA ALA A 151 5.47 27.50 -7.72
C ALA A 151 4.98 27.23 -6.27
N ASN A 152 4.91 25.97 -5.85
CA ASN A 152 4.22 25.54 -4.64
C ASN A 152 5.09 24.71 -3.66
N VAL A 153 6.27 24.25 -4.09
CA VAL A 153 7.20 23.47 -3.27
C VAL A 153 7.89 24.36 -2.23
N ARG A 154 8.06 23.83 -1.01
CA ARG A 154 8.78 24.54 0.07
C ARG A 154 10.27 24.21 0.01
N ASP A 155 11.11 25.06 0.59
CA ASP A 155 12.58 24.92 0.47
C ASP A 155 13.12 23.56 0.96
N GLY A 156 12.54 22.99 2.03
CA GLY A 156 12.94 21.66 2.53
C GLY A 156 12.49 20.47 1.66
N GLU A 157 11.58 20.66 0.73
CA GLU A 157 11.05 19.61 -0.15
C GLU A 157 11.77 19.60 -1.52
N ARG A 158 12.54 20.65 -1.83
CA ARG A 158 13.26 20.81 -3.09
C ARG A 158 14.24 19.68 -3.34
N GLU A 159 14.94 19.22 -2.31
CA GLU A 159 16.06 18.27 -2.45
C GLU A 159 15.62 16.84 -2.80
N SER A 160 14.30 16.55 -2.80
CA SER A 160 13.84 15.18 -3.06
C SER A 160 12.52 15.10 -3.83
N LEU A 161 11.47 15.83 -3.42
CA LEU A 161 10.20 15.86 -4.14
C LEU A 161 10.35 16.56 -5.50
N LEU A 162 10.89 17.79 -5.51
CA LEU A 162 11.06 18.56 -6.74
C LEU A 162 12.05 17.87 -7.69
N VAL A 163 13.19 17.38 -7.18
CA VAL A 163 14.18 16.65 -7.99
C VAL A 163 13.54 15.45 -8.70
N GLY A 164 12.70 14.67 -8.02
CA GLY A 164 12.01 13.54 -8.64
C GLY A 164 11.14 13.96 -9.83
N PHE A 165 10.34 15.03 -9.67
CA PHE A 165 9.53 15.57 -10.76
C PHE A 165 10.34 16.26 -11.86
N GLN A 166 11.46 16.90 -11.55
CA GLN A 166 12.39 17.47 -12.54
C GLN A 166 12.97 16.38 -13.45
N MET A 167 13.38 15.25 -12.87
CA MET A 167 13.87 14.10 -13.64
C MET A 167 12.77 13.52 -14.54
N ILE A 168 11.55 13.42 -14.02
CA ILE A 168 10.39 12.98 -14.81
C ILE A 168 10.17 13.95 -15.98
N ASP A 169 10.10 15.25 -15.71
CA ASP A 169 9.83 16.28 -16.72
C ASP A 169 10.93 16.36 -17.78
N GLU A 170 12.20 16.32 -17.38
CA GLU A 170 13.33 16.27 -18.31
C GLU A 170 13.24 15.04 -19.22
N GLY A 171 12.86 13.88 -18.68
CA GLY A 171 12.64 12.68 -19.48
C GLY A 171 11.49 12.85 -20.49
N VAL A 172 10.39 13.50 -20.10
CA VAL A 172 9.29 13.84 -21.03
C VAL A 172 9.76 14.77 -22.13
N GLN A 173 10.52 15.82 -21.78
CA GLN A 173 11.06 16.78 -22.76
C GLN A 173 12.00 16.10 -23.75
N ARG A 174 12.85 15.19 -23.28
CA ARG A 174 13.76 14.41 -24.14
C ARG A 174 13.02 13.51 -25.10
N LEU A 175 11.98 12.79 -24.66
CA LEU A 175 11.13 11.99 -25.55
C LEU A 175 10.34 12.83 -26.56
N THR A 176 9.97 14.06 -26.18
CA THR A 176 9.30 15.00 -27.08
C THR A 176 10.25 15.47 -28.18
N ALA A 177 11.53 15.68 -27.85
CA ALA A 177 12.57 16.08 -28.80
C ALA A 177 13.05 14.92 -29.68
N ASP A 178 13.23 13.73 -29.08
CA ASP A 178 13.60 12.48 -29.75
C ASP A 178 12.83 11.30 -29.16
N PRO A 179 11.79 10.80 -29.86
CA PRO A 179 11.03 9.63 -29.41
C PRO A 179 11.85 8.34 -29.24
N ASN A 180 13.07 8.27 -29.79
CA ASN A 180 13.96 7.12 -29.68
C ASN A 180 15.02 7.27 -28.58
N ASP A 181 14.98 8.33 -27.78
CA ASP A 181 15.92 8.55 -26.69
C ASP A 181 15.80 7.45 -25.63
N GLN A 182 16.79 6.56 -25.58
CA GLN A 182 16.81 5.41 -24.67
C GLN A 182 17.11 5.79 -23.22
N GLU A 183 17.67 6.98 -22.96
CA GLU A 183 17.96 7.45 -21.61
C GLU A 183 16.74 8.13 -20.98
N ALA A 184 15.85 8.71 -21.80
CA ALA A 184 14.69 9.42 -21.31
C ALA A 184 13.73 8.54 -20.45
N PRO A 185 13.37 7.30 -20.84
CA PRO A 185 12.61 6.40 -19.98
C PRO A 185 13.34 6.03 -18.67
N LYS A 186 14.67 5.95 -18.70
CA LYS A 186 15.47 5.68 -17.49
C LYS A 186 15.39 6.86 -16.53
N LEU A 187 15.45 8.09 -17.05
CA LEU A 187 15.35 9.30 -16.25
C LEU A 187 13.97 9.42 -15.58
N ILE A 188 12.89 9.13 -16.33
CA ILE A 188 11.52 9.06 -15.77
C ILE A 188 11.45 8.01 -14.66
N SER A 189 12.01 6.81 -14.91
CA SER A 189 12.03 5.75 -13.90
C SER A 189 12.81 6.16 -12.65
N GLN A 190 13.97 6.80 -12.81
CA GLN A 190 14.79 7.27 -11.70
C GLN A 190 14.10 8.39 -10.91
N GLY A 191 13.41 9.31 -11.58
CA GLY A 191 12.61 10.33 -10.91
C GLY A 191 11.52 9.74 -10.03
N ASN A 192 10.79 8.73 -10.53
CA ASN A 192 9.81 7.99 -9.73
C ASN A 192 10.44 7.24 -8.54
N VAL A 193 11.66 6.71 -8.69
CA VAL A 193 12.42 6.11 -7.57
C VAL A 193 12.86 7.18 -6.56
N ALA A 194 13.19 8.39 -7.00
CA ALA A 194 13.51 9.50 -6.12
C ALA A 194 12.28 9.93 -5.28
N LEU A 195 11.09 9.98 -5.90
CA LEU A 195 9.82 10.18 -5.18
C LEU A 195 9.56 9.08 -4.15
N LEU A 196 9.77 7.82 -4.52
CA LEU A 196 9.66 6.71 -3.57
C LEU A 196 10.67 6.86 -2.43
N ARG A 197 11.91 7.26 -2.72
CA ARG A 197 12.94 7.43 -1.67
C ARG A 197 12.57 8.57 -0.72
N HIS A 198 12.04 9.68 -1.24
CA HIS A 198 11.54 10.78 -0.42
C HIS A 198 10.52 10.29 0.61
N GLU A 199 9.48 9.59 0.14
CA GLU A 199 8.43 8.99 0.96
C GLU A 199 9.01 8.08 2.06
N GLN A 200 9.92 7.20 1.66
CA GLN A 200 10.47 6.16 2.52
C GLN A 200 11.41 6.71 3.60
N MET A 201 12.07 7.85 3.34
CA MET A 201 13.09 8.45 4.21
C MET A 201 12.59 9.63 5.02
N ASN A 202 11.57 10.36 4.57
CA ASN A 202 11.13 11.60 5.20
C ASN A 202 9.73 11.48 5.83
N THR A 203 8.85 10.68 5.23
CA THR A 203 7.43 10.65 5.61
C THR A 203 7.12 9.49 6.56
N LEU A 204 7.53 8.27 6.19
CA LEU A 204 7.22 7.06 6.95
C LEU A 204 7.92 6.90 8.31
N PRO A 205 9.17 7.36 8.54
CA PRO A 205 9.85 7.17 9.82
C PRO A 205 9.06 7.71 11.02
N THR A 206 8.41 8.87 10.87
CA THR A 206 7.57 9.48 11.93
C THR A 206 6.48 8.55 12.45
N TYR A 207 5.95 7.66 11.62
CA TYR A 207 4.90 6.71 11.99
C TYR A 207 5.48 5.38 12.47
N PHE A 208 6.50 4.88 11.79
CA PHE A 208 7.14 3.62 12.13
C PHE A 208 7.89 3.64 13.46
N ASP A 209 8.48 4.79 13.82
CA ASP A 209 9.19 4.94 15.10
C ASP A 209 8.25 4.90 16.31
N ARG A 210 6.95 5.21 16.10
CA ARG A 210 5.92 5.17 17.14
C ARG A 210 5.28 3.80 17.31
N MET A 211 5.54 2.85 16.41
CA MET A 211 4.98 1.51 16.51
C MET A 211 5.60 0.73 17.67
N SER A 212 4.76 -0.06 18.34
CA SER A 212 5.21 -1.02 19.35
C SER A 212 6.10 -2.10 18.74
N ASP A 213 6.94 -2.75 19.54
CA ASP A 213 7.78 -3.86 19.05
C ASP A 213 6.94 -4.98 18.41
N PHE A 214 5.77 -5.26 18.98
CA PHE A 214 4.82 -6.21 18.41
C PHE A 214 4.29 -5.75 17.05
N GLY A 215 3.89 -4.49 16.93
CA GLY A 215 3.46 -3.88 15.68
C GLY A 215 4.55 -3.90 14.61
N ARG A 216 5.80 -3.62 14.97
CA ARG A 216 6.95 -3.68 14.06
C ARG A 216 7.19 -5.09 13.52
N SER A 217 7.06 -6.11 14.36
CA SER A 217 7.14 -7.51 13.93
C SER A 217 6.01 -7.89 12.97
N ILE A 218 4.76 -7.51 13.30
CA ILE A 218 3.60 -7.76 12.43
C ILE A 218 3.73 -7.02 11.10
N ALA A 219 4.16 -5.76 11.11
CA ALA A 219 4.41 -4.99 9.89
C ALA A 219 5.51 -5.65 9.03
N SER A 220 6.58 -6.16 9.64
CA SER A 220 7.69 -6.79 8.92
C SER A 220 7.32 -8.14 8.30
N VAL A 221 6.60 -8.99 9.04
CA VAL A 221 6.03 -10.24 8.48
C VAL A 221 4.98 -9.90 7.44
N GLY A 222 4.25 -8.83 7.66
CA GLY A 222 3.17 -8.34 6.83
C GLY A 222 3.60 -7.53 5.63
N ALA A 223 4.89 -7.35 5.32
CA ALA A 223 5.34 -6.49 4.21
C ALA A 223 5.62 -7.31 2.94
N TRP A 224 4.72 -7.24 1.96
CA TRP A 224 4.83 -7.90 0.66
C TRP A 224 4.21 -7.03 -0.44
N MET A 225 4.73 -7.10 -1.66
CA MET A 225 4.13 -6.42 -2.81
C MET A 225 3.69 -7.44 -3.85
N ASN A 226 2.37 -7.63 -3.97
CA ASN A 226 1.83 -8.50 -5.01
C ASN A 226 1.42 -7.62 -6.20
N PHE A 227 2.16 -7.69 -7.31
CA PHE A 227 1.86 -6.93 -8.53
C PHE A 227 1.07 -7.75 -9.57
N GLU A 228 1.35 -9.05 -9.68
CA GLU A 228 0.83 -9.92 -10.76
C GLU A 228 -0.33 -10.82 -10.35
N GLY A 229 -0.75 -10.76 -9.08
CA GLY A 229 -1.77 -11.65 -8.52
C GLY A 229 -1.22 -12.98 -8.00
N ASN A 230 0.03 -13.33 -8.30
CA ASN A 230 0.68 -14.54 -7.78
C ASN A 230 1.46 -14.25 -6.47
N PRO A 231 1.02 -14.78 -5.32
CA PRO A 231 1.72 -14.55 -4.05
C PRO A 231 3.09 -15.22 -3.97
N ILE A 232 3.34 -16.28 -4.73
CA ILE A 232 4.60 -17.03 -4.68
C ILE A 232 5.77 -16.21 -5.22
N THR A 233 5.51 -15.37 -6.23
CA THR A 233 6.53 -14.54 -6.89
C THR A 233 6.55 -13.10 -6.38
N SER A 234 5.79 -12.81 -5.33
CA SER A 234 5.68 -11.47 -4.75
C SER A 234 6.90 -11.20 -3.84
N PRO A 235 7.61 -10.07 -3.99
CA PRO A 235 8.65 -9.68 -3.04
C PRO A 235 8.05 -9.58 -1.64
N TRP A 236 8.64 -10.32 -0.71
CA TRP A 236 8.24 -10.37 0.69
C TRP A 236 9.44 -10.05 1.58
N PHE A 237 9.26 -9.14 2.52
CA PHE A 237 10.34 -8.70 3.41
C PHE A 237 10.90 -9.86 4.25
N GLY A 238 10.06 -10.83 4.63
CA GLY A 238 10.53 -11.98 5.43
C GLY A 238 11.48 -12.91 4.68
N SER A 239 11.29 -13.09 3.36
CA SER A 239 12.26 -13.82 2.55
C SER A 239 13.57 -13.05 2.37
N HIS A 240 13.50 -11.71 2.32
CA HIS A 240 14.68 -10.85 2.20
C HIS A 240 15.52 -10.82 3.48
N ALA A 241 14.87 -10.53 4.61
CA ALA A 241 15.54 -10.39 5.90
C ALA A 241 16.03 -11.74 6.43
N GLY A 242 15.37 -12.82 6.04
CA GLY A 242 15.53 -14.15 6.60
C GLY A 242 14.73 -14.29 7.91
N PRO A 243 14.10 -15.46 8.14
CA PRO A 243 13.19 -15.65 9.28
C PRO A 243 13.89 -15.41 10.62
N PHE A 244 15.15 -15.82 10.76
CA PHE A 244 15.93 -15.60 11.99
C PHE A 244 16.13 -14.11 12.32
N SER A 245 16.42 -13.28 11.31
CA SER A 245 16.61 -11.83 11.50
C SER A 245 15.31 -11.12 11.89
N LEU A 246 14.16 -11.62 11.42
CA LEU A 246 12.85 -11.13 11.84
C LEU A 246 12.55 -11.51 13.29
N PHE A 247 12.77 -12.78 13.67
CA PHE A 247 12.51 -13.26 15.03
C PHE A 247 13.39 -12.60 16.08
N THR A 248 14.65 -12.34 15.74
CA THR A 248 15.60 -11.64 16.63
C THR A 248 15.38 -10.13 16.67
N GLY A 249 14.54 -9.59 15.76
CA GLY A 249 14.38 -8.16 15.59
C GLY A 249 15.60 -7.46 14.99
N ASN A 250 16.60 -8.20 14.49
CA ASN A 250 17.81 -7.62 13.88
C ASN A 250 17.52 -6.89 12.57
N LYS A 251 16.50 -7.31 11.82
CA LYS A 251 15.97 -6.58 10.67
C LYS A 251 14.48 -6.28 10.84
N SER A 252 14.04 -5.09 10.44
CA SER A 252 12.62 -4.70 10.49
C SER A 252 12.26 -3.80 9.31
N VAL A 253 11.11 -4.03 8.68
CA VAL A 253 10.60 -3.15 7.62
C VAL A 253 10.31 -1.75 8.16
N THR A 254 10.16 -1.59 9.47
CA THR A 254 9.95 -0.27 10.09
C THR A 254 11.22 0.56 10.16
N ARG A 255 12.41 -0.07 10.09
CA ARG A 255 13.70 0.64 10.05
C ARG A 255 14.00 1.13 8.64
N PRO A 256 14.35 2.42 8.44
CA PRO A 256 14.54 2.98 7.10
C PRO A 256 15.61 2.26 6.26
N ALA A 257 16.75 1.90 6.86
CA ALA A 257 17.85 1.24 6.15
C ALA A 257 17.47 -0.17 5.66
N ASP A 258 16.92 -1.00 6.55
CA ASP A 258 16.47 -2.37 6.22
C ASP A 258 15.36 -2.34 5.16
N ARG A 259 14.41 -1.41 5.31
CA ARG A 259 13.31 -1.23 4.36
C ARG A 259 13.81 -0.83 2.98
N TRP A 260 14.74 0.12 2.90
CA TRP A 260 15.29 0.57 1.62
C TRP A 260 16.13 -0.51 0.95
N GLU A 261 16.94 -1.25 1.70
CA GLU A 261 17.69 -2.39 1.15
C GLU A 261 16.75 -3.41 0.49
N TRP A 262 15.63 -3.73 1.13
CA TRP A 262 14.60 -4.61 0.57
C TRP A 262 13.92 -4.01 -0.65
N ILE A 263 13.53 -2.74 -0.59
CA ILE A 263 12.90 -2.04 -1.72
C ILE A 263 13.82 -2.05 -2.94
N GLU A 264 15.10 -1.70 -2.75
CA GLU A 264 16.08 -1.59 -3.82
C GLU A 264 16.42 -2.95 -4.44
N ARG A 265 16.55 -4.00 -3.62
CA ARG A 265 16.98 -5.32 -4.10
C ARG A 265 15.85 -6.20 -4.64
N ASP A 266 14.65 -6.08 -4.09
CA ASP A 266 13.57 -7.02 -4.40
C ASP A 266 12.35 -6.34 -5.01
N VAL A 267 11.91 -5.20 -4.45
CA VAL A 267 10.66 -4.54 -4.89
C VAL A 267 10.86 -3.82 -6.22
N LEU A 268 11.86 -2.95 -6.34
CA LEU A 268 12.10 -2.15 -7.54
C LEU A 268 12.41 -3.01 -8.78
N PRO A 269 13.25 -4.06 -8.71
CA PRO A 269 13.48 -4.92 -9.88
C PRO A 269 12.22 -5.65 -10.32
N LYS A 270 11.42 -6.15 -9.36
CA LYS A 270 10.14 -6.81 -9.68
C LYS A 270 9.15 -5.83 -10.30
N TRP A 271 8.98 -4.66 -9.69
CA TRP A 271 8.11 -3.61 -10.21
C TRP A 271 8.51 -3.24 -11.64
N ALA A 272 9.79 -2.95 -11.88
CA ALA A 272 10.29 -2.58 -13.20
C ALA A 272 10.05 -3.67 -14.26
N ALA A 273 10.08 -4.95 -13.88
CA ALA A 273 9.77 -6.05 -14.78
C ALA A 273 8.28 -6.08 -15.16
N VAL A 274 7.39 -5.96 -14.17
CA VAL A 274 5.93 -6.01 -14.41
C VAL A 274 5.45 -4.75 -15.13
N ASP A 275 5.96 -3.59 -14.74
CA ASP A 275 5.65 -2.30 -15.37
C ASP A 275 6.13 -2.25 -16.84
N ARG A 276 7.29 -2.82 -17.16
CA ARG A 276 7.76 -2.94 -18.55
C ARG A 276 6.87 -3.88 -19.39
N ALA A 277 6.31 -4.91 -18.76
CA ALA A 277 5.40 -5.85 -19.40
C ALA A 277 3.93 -5.37 -19.35
N TYR A 278 3.67 -4.17 -18.84
CA TYR A 278 2.32 -3.65 -18.69
C TYR A 278 1.63 -3.51 -20.05
N CYS A 279 0.44 -4.06 -20.14
CA CYS A 279 -0.49 -3.82 -21.24
C CYS A 279 -1.93 -3.86 -20.72
N GLU A 280 -2.85 -3.23 -21.46
CA GLU A 280 -4.28 -3.35 -21.17
C GLU A 280 -4.71 -4.83 -21.16
N GLY A 281 -5.55 -5.19 -20.20
CA GLY A 281 -5.98 -6.57 -19.99
C GLY A 281 -4.99 -7.47 -19.25
N SER A 282 -3.74 -7.05 -19.03
CA SER A 282 -2.79 -7.80 -18.18
C SER A 282 -3.30 -7.96 -16.74
N PRO A 283 -2.83 -8.97 -15.97
CA PRO A 283 -3.22 -9.13 -14.56
C PRO A 283 -2.97 -7.88 -13.72
N MET A 284 -1.85 -7.19 -13.95
CA MET A 284 -1.54 -5.93 -13.28
C MET A 284 -2.56 -4.84 -13.65
N HIS A 285 -2.90 -4.68 -14.93
CA HIS A 285 -3.92 -3.73 -15.39
C HIS A 285 -5.28 -3.98 -14.75
N GLN A 286 -5.75 -5.23 -14.75
CA GLN A 286 -7.05 -5.59 -14.15
C GLN A 286 -7.10 -5.22 -12.66
N ARG A 287 -6.00 -5.41 -11.93
CA ARG A 287 -5.92 -5.04 -10.51
C ARG A 287 -5.91 -3.53 -10.31
N LEU A 288 -5.17 -2.78 -11.11
CA LEU A 288 -5.19 -1.32 -11.08
C LEU A 288 -6.59 -0.79 -11.42
N VAL A 289 -7.29 -1.35 -12.41
CA VAL A 289 -8.67 -0.99 -12.73
C VAL A 289 -9.61 -1.30 -11.57
N ALA A 290 -9.45 -2.44 -10.91
CA ALA A 290 -10.22 -2.77 -9.71
C ALA A 290 -9.99 -1.75 -8.58
N MET A 291 -8.72 -1.40 -8.31
CA MET A 291 -8.36 -0.38 -7.32
C MET A 291 -8.91 1.00 -7.69
N ALA A 292 -8.80 1.42 -8.95
CA ALA A 292 -9.31 2.69 -9.47
C ALA A 292 -10.84 2.81 -9.37
N ASN A 293 -11.56 1.69 -9.49
CA ASN A 293 -13.01 1.61 -9.34
C ASN A 293 -13.46 1.37 -7.89
N GLU A 294 -12.53 1.37 -6.92
CA GLU A 294 -12.81 1.09 -5.51
C GLU A 294 -13.49 -0.28 -5.32
N SER A 295 -13.26 -1.21 -6.24
CA SER A 295 -13.75 -2.58 -6.15
C SER A 295 -13.02 -3.28 -5.02
N PRO A 296 -13.74 -3.86 -4.04
CA PRO A 296 -13.08 -4.60 -2.97
C PRO A 296 -12.38 -5.81 -3.60
N THR A 297 -11.09 -6.01 -3.28
CA THR A 297 -10.38 -7.21 -3.74
C THR A 297 -11.02 -8.45 -3.15
N LEU A 298 -10.87 -9.62 -3.77
CA LEU A 298 -11.36 -10.89 -3.20
C LEU A 298 -10.83 -11.12 -1.78
N ILE A 299 -9.67 -10.57 -1.43
CA ILE A 299 -9.09 -10.63 -0.09
C ILE A 299 -9.82 -9.68 0.87
N THR A 300 -10.15 -8.45 0.46
CA THR A 300 -10.99 -7.54 1.27
C THR A 300 -12.41 -8.08 1.43
N GLN A 301 -12.98 -8.66 0.38
CA GLN A 301 -14.26 -9.36 0.39
C GLN A 301 -14.20 -10.58 1.30
N ALA A 302 -13.13 -11.39 1.22
CA ALA A 302 -12.93 -12.53 2.10
C ALA A 302 -12.74 -12.09 3.56
N ALA A 303 -11.99 -11.03 3.86
CA ALA A 303 -11.87 -10.51 5.22
C ALA A 303 -13.24 -10.05 5.78
N THR A 304 -14.07 -9.42 4.94
CA THR A 304 -15.45 -9.05 5.32
C THR A 304 -16.40 -10.26 5.41
N MET A 305 -16.21 -11.29 4.58
CA MET A 305 -16.97 -12.57 4.60
C MET A 305 -16.51 -13.54 5.69
N LEU A 306 -15.27 -13.44 6.13
CA LEU A 306 -14.71 -14.21 7.24
C LEU A 306 -15.17 -13.65 8.59
N GLY A 307 -15.57 -12.37 8.66
CA GLY A 307 -16.27 -11.82 9.83
C GLY A 307 -17.46 -12.70 10.27
N PRO A 308 -18.36 -13.10 9.35
CA PRO A 308 -19.39 -14.13 9.59
C PRO A 308 -18.91 -15.57 9.89
N LEU A 309 -17.79 -16.05 9.31
CA LEU A 309 -17.33 -17.43 9.50
C LEU A 309 -16.54 -17.62 10.81
N PHE A 310 -15.73 -16.64 11.21
CA PHE A 310 -15.12 -16.59 12.56
C PHE A 310 -16.18 -16.40 13.66
N ARG A 311 -17.36 -15.87 13.33
CA ARG A 311 -18.57 -15.91 14.19
C ARG A 311 -19.10 -17.33 14.41
N SER A 312 -18.86 -18.28 13.50
CA SER A 312 -19.35 -19.68 13.60
C SER A 312 -18.34 -20.68 14.17
N LEU A 313 -17.03 -20.48 13.98
CA LEU A 313 -15.99 -21.47 14.36
C LEU A 313 -15.50 -21.34 15.81
N SER A 314 -15.82 -20.25 16.51
CA SER A 314 -15.58 -20.09 17.95
C SER A 314 -16.56 -20.90 18.84
N LEU A 315 -17.50 -21.63 18.24
CA LEU A 315 -18.51 -22.46 18.90
C LEU A 315 -18.10 -23.91 19.19
N GLN A 316 -16.82 -24.31 19.07
CA GLN A 316 -16.41 -25.71 19.31
C GLN A 316 -15.34 -25.97 20.37
N ARG A 317 -14.98 -24.99 21.22
CA ARG A 317 -14.19 -25.29 22.43
C ARG A 317 -14.73 -24.54 23.64
N GLY A 318 -15.92 -24.95 24.06
CA GLY A 318 -16.35 -24.96 25.46
C GLY A 318 -16.43 -26.41 25.89
#